data_AF-A0A7Y5LA15-F1
#
_entry.id   AF-A0A7Y5LA15-F1
#
_cell.length_a   1.000
_cell.length_b   1.000
_cell.length_c   1.000
_cell.angle_alpha   90.00
_cell.angle_beta   90.00
_cell.angle_gamma   90.00
#
_symmetry.space_group_name_H-M   'P 1'
#
loop_
_entity.id
_entity.type
_entity.pdbx_description
1 polymer ?
#
loop_
_entity_poly.entity_id
_entity_poly.type
_entity_poly.pdbx_seq_one_letter_code
_entity_poly.pdbx_strand_id
1 'polypeptide(L)'
;DESLSTLRVGPEALYSVMGRHLSRALECKLVADELSNMIMQVKLDEPVCNAHAIPDEARGMGLWCAARGALGHWIEIKNGKIARYQAVVPTTWNASPKDDKGQPGPIEQAMLGTTVEDTENPFALARIVRSFDPCIACAVHLLEPGKSVKKFRIL
;
A
#
# COMPACT_ATOMS: atom_id res chain seq x y z
N ASP A 1 -14.51 5.04 17.94
CA ASP A 1 -13.43 4.93 18.94
C ASP A 1 -13.31 6.27 19.68
N GLU A 2 -12.70 6.27 20.87
CA GLU A 2 -12.58 7.44 21.77
C GLU A 2 -11.17 8.09 21.73
N SER A 3 -10.35 7.75 20.74
CA SER A 3 -8.95 8.20 20.66
C SER A 3 -8.81 9.72 20.57
N LEU A 4 -9.63 10.39 19.75
CA LEU A 4 -9.57 11.86 19.60
C LEU A 4 -10.02 12.59 20.86
N SER A 5 -11.08 12.11 21.52
CA SER A 5 -11.55 12.67 22.79
C SER A 5 -10.53 12.47 23.92
N THR A 6 -9.91 11.29 23.98
CA THR A 6 -8.81 10.99 24.91
C THR A 6 -7.62 11.94 24.71
N LEU A 7 -7.24 12.18 23.45
CA LEU A 7 -6.16 13.09 23.07
C LEU A 7 -6.56 14.58 23.16
N ARG A 8 -7.85 14.88 23.39
CA ARG A 8 -8.42 16.23 23.45
C ARG A 8 -8.12 17.06 22.20
N VAL A 9 -8.22 16.43 21.02
CA VAL A 9 -8.02 17.06 19.71
C VAL A 9 -9.25 16.86 18.83
N GLY A 10 -9.48 17.77 17.88
CA GLY A 10 -10.53 17.61 16.88
C GLY A 10 -10.08 16.79 15.67
N PRO A 11 -11.00 16.50 14.73
CA PRO A 11 -10.73 15.74 13.51
C PRO A 11 -9.61 16.33 12.63
N GLU A 12 -9.38 17.63 12.70
CA GLU A 12 -8.30 18.32 11.99
C GLU A 12 -6.91 17.75 12.32
N ALA A 13 -6.71 17.21 13.52
CA ALA A 13 -5.45 16.59 13.92
C ALA A 13 -5.12 15.32 13.12
N LEU A 14 -6.10 14.73 12.43
CA LEU A 14 -5.90 13.56 11.58
C LEU A 14 -5.12 13.87 10.29
N TYR A 15 -5.15 15.12 9.81
CA TYR A 15 -4.39 15.56 8.63
C TYR A 15 -2.94 15.89 8.99
N SER A 16 -2.26 14.94 9.64
CA SER A 16 -0.90 15.12 10.15
C SER A 16 -0.09 13.82 10.13
N VAL A 17 1.21 13.92 10.43
CA VAL A 17 2.09 12.76 10.68
C VAL A 17 1.52 11.87 11.78
N MET A 18 1.06 12.47 12.88
CA MET A 18 0.49 11.74 14.01
C MET A 18 -0.85 11.11 13.64
N GLY A 19 -1.67 11.81 12.86
CA GLY A 19 -2.91 11.25 12.31
C GLY A 19 -2.66 9.98 11.51
N ARG A 20 -1.65 9.96 10.63
CA ARG A 20 -1.28 8.74 9.88
C ARG A 20 -0.82 7.58 10.78
N HIS A 21 -0.15 7.86 11.90
CA HIS A 21 0.19 6.83 12.88
C HIS A 21 -1.04 6.31 13.62
N LEU A 22 -1.92 7.21 14.07
CA LEU A 22 -3.16 6.86 14.75
C LEU A 22 -4.06 6.02 13.85
N SER A 23 -4.28 6.43 12.60
CA SER A 23 -5.09 5.67 11.63
C SER A 23 -4.58 4.25 11.43
N ARG A 24 -3.27 4.05 11.34
CA ARG A 24 -2.67 2.70 11.23
C ARG A 24 -2.90 1.85 12.48
N ALA A 25 -2.81 2.45 13.66
CA ALA A 25 -3.09 1.74 14.92
C ALA A 25 -4.57 1.34 15.01
N LEU A 26 -5.48 2.24 14.61
CA LEU A 26 -6.92 1.97 14.57
C LEU A 26 -7.28 0.89 13.56
N GLU A 27 -6.72 0.94 12.34
CA GLU A 27 -6.90 -0.11 11.33
C GLU A 27 -6.46 -1.48 11.87
N CYS A 28 -5.26 -1.54 12.47
CA CYS A 28 -4.74 -2.76 13.08
C CYS A 28 -5.71 -3.32 14.15
N LYS A 29 -6.21 -2.46 15.04
CA LYS A 29 -7.18 -2.85 16.06
C LYS A 29 -8.47 -3.40 15.45
N LEU A 30 -9.04 -2.70 14.46
CA LEU A 30 -10.29 -3.11 13.81
C LEU A 30 -10.13 -4.46 13.12
N VAL A 31 -9.02 -4.69 12.42
CA VAL A 31 -8.72 -5.98 11.82
C VAL A 31 -8.57 -7.05 12.90
N ALA A 32 -7.80 -6.79 13.96
CA ALA A 32 -7.57 -7.74 15.04
C ALA A 32 -8.87 -8.15 15.75
N ASP A 33 -9.78 -7.20 16.02
CA ASP A 33 -11.07 -7.46 16.62
C ASP A 33 -11.94 -8.35 15.70
N GLU A 34 -11.89 -8.13 14.39
CA GLU A 34 -12.69 -8.89 13.42
C GLU A 34 -12.11 -10.28 13.10
N LEU A 35 -10.82 -10.52 13.34
CA LEU A 35 -10.20 -11.83 13.10
C LEU A 35 -10.91 -12.97 13.85
N SER A 36 -11.37 -12.72 15.07
CA SER A 36 -12.14 -13.72 15.82
C SER A 36 -13.45 -14.08 15.12
N ASN A 37 -14.18 -13.08 14.61
CA ASN A 37 -15.42 -13.30 13.87
C ASN A 37 -15.17 -14.03 12.54
N MET A 38 -14.09 -13.69 11.83
CA MET A 38 -13.71 -14.35 10.57
C MET A 38 -13.36 -15.81 10.78
N ILE A 39 -12.60 -16.15 11.83
CA ILE A 39 -12.24 -17.54 12.15
C ILE A 39 -13.49 -18.38 12.44
N MET A 40 -14.47 -17.83 13.15
CA MET A 40 -15.72 -18.54 13.48
C MET A 40 -16.61 -18.80 12.26
N GLN A 41 -16.39 -18.11 11.13
CA GLN A 41 -17.12 -18.31 9.88
C GLN A 41 -16.48 -19.36 8.96
N VAL A 42 -15.26 -19.83 9.27
CA VAL A 42 -14.56 -20.83 8.46
C VAL A 42 -15.28 -22.18 8.56
N LYS A 43 -15.73 -22.70 7.43
CA LYS A 43 -16.31 -24.04 7.32
C LYS A 43 -15.25 -25.01 6.83
N LEU A 44 -14.92 -26.01 7.65
CA LEU A 44 -13.83 -26.94 7.38
C LEU A 44 -14.16 -27.98 6.30
N ASP A 45 -15.45 -28.26 6.10
CA ASP A 45 -15.93 -29.34 5.21
C ASP A 45 -16.41 -28.84 3.83
N GLU A 46 -16.20 -27.55 3.51
CA GLU A 46 -16.57 -26.98 2.21
C GLU A 46 -15.38 -26.94 1.23
N PRO A 47 -15.62 -27.01 -0.10
CA PRO A 47 -14.57 -26.89 -1.10
C PRO A 47 -13.84 -25.54 -1.04
N VAL A 48 -12.51 -25.57 -0.99
CA VAL A 48 -11.65 -24.36 -0.95
C VAL A 48 -11.20 -23.88 -2.33
N CYS A 49 -11.51 -24.63 -3.39
CA CYS A 49 -11.07 -24.34 -4.75
C CYS A 49 -12.19 -24.63 -5.74
N ASN A 50 -12.48 -23.65 -6.59
CA ASN A 50 -13.37 -23.81 -7.73
C ASN A 50 -12.54 -24.08 -8.98
N ALA A 51 -12.83 -25.20 -9.65
CA ALA A 51 -12.24 -25.49 -10.95
C ALA A 51 -12.65 -24.40 -11.95
N HIS A 52 -11.69 -23.93 -12.73
CA HIS A 52 -11.91 -22.94 -13.77
C HIS A 52 -11.01 -23.24 -14.96
N ALA A 53 -11.50 -22.95 -16.17
CA ALA A 53 -10.69 -22.97 -17.38
C ALA A 53 -10.09 -21.58 -17.62
N ILE A 54 -8.84 -21.54 -18.08
CA ILE A 54 -8.23 -20.28 -18.51
C ILE A 54 -8.86 -19.91 -19.87
N PRO A 55 -9.53 -18.76 -19.99
CA PRO A 55 -10.12 -18.33 -21.25
C PRO A 55 -9.02 -17.99 -22.28
N ASP A 56 -9.29 -18.21 -23.57
CA ASP A 56 -8.36 -17.84 -24.63
C ASP A 56 -8.13 -16.33 -24.67
N GLU A 57 -9.18 -15.53 -24.49
CA GLU A 57 -9.10 -14.07 -24.35
C GLU A 57 -9.93 -13.57 -23.18
N ALA A 58 -9.37 -12.72 -22.32
CA ALA A 58 -10.09 -12.11 -21.20
C ALA A 58 -9.40 -10.86 -20.65
N ARG A 59 -10.13 -10.07 -19.87
CA ARG A 59 -9.61 -8.98 -19.04
C ARG A 59 -10.15 -9.12 -17.61
N GLY A 60 -9.30 -8.84 -16.63
CA GLY A 60 -9.65 -8.98 -15.23
C GLY A 60 -8.97 -7.93 -14.34
N MET A 61 -9.54 -7.74 -13.16
CA MET A 61 -9.05 -6.83 -12.14
C MET A 61 -9.21 -7.46 -10.76
N GLY A 62 -8.16 -7.37 -9.93
CA GLY A 62 -8.18 -7.70 -8.52
C GLY A 62 -7.90 -6.45 -7.70
N LEU A 63 -8.85 -6.07 -6.83
CA LEU A 63 -8.73 -4.91 -5.94
C LEU A 63 -8.58 -5.38 -4.50
N TRP A 64 -7.70 -4.73 -3.75
CA TRP A 64 -7.45 -5.07 -2.36
C TRP A 64 -7.07 -3.82 -1.55
N CYS A 65 -7.45 -3.79 -0.28
CA CYS A 65 -6.94 -2.81 0.67
C CYS A 65 -5.75 -3.44 1.41
N ALA A 66 -4.54 -3.20 0.92
CA ALA A 66 -3.33 -3.65 1.59
C ALA A 66 -3.03 -2.76 2.79
N ALA A 67 -2.13 -3.18 3.69
CA ALA A 67 -1.76 -2.43 4.90
C ALA A 67 -1.19 -1.01 4.65
N ARG A 68 -0.91 -0.64 3.40
CA ARG A 68 -0.40 0.68 2.99
C ARG A 68 -1.40 1.48 2.16
N GLY A 69 -2.61 0.94 1.93
CA GLY A 69 -3.68 1.55 1.15
C GLY A 69 -4.16 0.70 -0.03
N ALA A 70 -4.76 1.37 -1.02
CA ALA A 70 -5.37 0.72 -2.18
C ALA A 70 -4.35 0.04 -3.10
N LEU A 71 -4.61 -1.22 -3.43
CA LEU A 71 -3.86 -2.07 -4.34
C LEU A 71 -4.77 -2.55 -5.46
N GLY A 72 -4.31 -2.43 -6.71
CA GLY A 72 -4.98 -2.99 -7.86
C GLY A 72 -4.04 -3.78 -8.76
N HIS A 73 -4.54 -4.90 -9.26
CA HIS A 73 -3.89 -5.72 -10.28
C HIS A 73 -4.83 -5.81 -11.49
N TRP A 74 -4.29 -5.57 -12.69
CA TRP A 74 -5.02 -5.66 -13.95
C TRP A 74 -4.33 -6.66 -14.87
N ILE A 75 -5.11 -7.54 -15.48
CA ILE A 75 -4.64 -8.60 -16.35
C ILE A 75 -5.40 -8.59 -17.67
N GLU A 76 -4.68 -8.83 -18.77
CA GLU A 76 -5.23 -9.15 -20.08
C GLU A 76 -4.65 -10.49 -20.54
N ILE A 77 -5.52 -11.40 -20.98
CA ILE A 77 -5.18 -12.74 -21.46
C ILE A 77 -5.46 -12.79 -22.96
N LYS A 78 -4.53 -13.38 -23.74
CA LYS A 78 -4.69 -13.73 -25.15
C LYS A 78 -4.02 -15.06 -25.47
N ASN A 79 -4.65 -15.92 -26.27
CA ASN A 79 -4.22 -17.29 -26.56
C ASN A 79 -3.91 -18.09 -25.27
N GLY A 80 -4.72 -17.93 -24.24
CA GLY A 80 -4.54 -18.59 -22.95
C GLY A 80 -3.29 -18.14 -22.16
N LYS A 81 -2.63 -17.06 -22.57
CA LYS A 81 -1.42 -16.52 -21.94
C LYS A 81 -1.63 -15.08 -21.50
N ILE A 82 -0.86 -14.64 -20.50
CA ILE A 82 -0.84 -13.24 -20.06
C ILE A 82 -0.27 -12.37 -21.20
N ALA A 83 -1.14 -11.58 -21.83
CA ALA A 83 -0.76 -10.60 -22.83
C ALA A 83 -0.30 -9.29 -22.17
N ARG A 84 -0.91 -8.93 -21.04
CA ARG A 84 -0.54 -7.74 -20.25
C ARG A 84 -0.83 -7.98 -18.78
N TYR A 85 0.05 -7.48 -17.92
CA TYR A 85 -0.17 -7.40 -16.48
C TYR A 85 0.30 -6.04 -15.98
N GLN A 86 -0.48 -5.39 -15.12
CA GLN A 86 -0.15 -4.12 -14.48
C GLN A 86 -0.55 -4.18 -13.01
N ALA A 87 0.33 -3.71 -12.13
CA ALA A 87 0.02 -3.52 -10.72
C ALA A 87 0.14 -2.04 -10.40
N VAL A 88 -0.89 -1.47 -9.78
CA VAL A 88 -0.83 -0.13 -9.20
C VAL A 88 -0.94 -0.32 -7.70
N VAL A 89 0.19 -0.13 -7.01
CA VAL A 89 0.33 -0.48 -5.60
C VAL A 89 0.27 0.77 -4.71
N PRO A 90 0.02 0.63 -3.39
CA PRO A 90 -0.22 1.79 -2.53
C PRO A 90 0.95 2.79 -2.49
N THR A 91 2.19 2.29 -2.44
CA THR A 91 3.37 3.17 -2.43
C THR A 91 3.58 3.88 -3.76
N THR A 92 3.06 3.36 -4.89
CA THR A 92 3.08 4.07 -6.17
C THR A 92 2.28 5.38 -6.09
N TRP A 93 1.15 5.38 -5.38
CA TRP A 93 0.37 6.59 -5.12
C TRP A 93 1.07 7.54 -4.16
N ASN A 94 1.55 7.02 -3.01
CA ASN A 94 2.10 7.86 -1.96
C ASN A 94 3.47 8.48 -2.31
N ALA A 95 4.28 7.74 -3.06
CA ALA A 95 5.62 8.14 -3.50
C ALA A 95 5.66 8.52 -4.98
N SER A 96 4.52 8.91 -5.56
CA SER A 96 4.50 9.38 -6.95
C SER A 96 5.37 10.64 -7.08
N PRO A 97 6.10 10.81 -8.19
CA PRO A 97 6.69 12.09 -8.53
C PRO A 97 5.59 13.11 -8.87
N LYS A 98 6.01 14.32 -9.27
CA LYS A 98 5.11 15.31 -9.84
C LYS A 98 4.32 14.75 -11.02
N ASP A 99 3.04 15.11 -11.08
CA ASP A 99 2.17 14.77 -12.21
C ASP A 99 2.46 15.64 -13.46
N ASP A 100 1.68 15.42 -14.52
CA ASP A 100 1.76 16.17 -15.78
C ASP A 100 1.42 17.67 -15.65
N LYS A 101 0.80 18.07 -14.53
CA LYS A 101 0.52 19.46 -14.15
C LYS A 101 1.55 20.02 -13.18
N GLY A 102 2.59 19.26 -12.83
CA GLY A 102 3.64 19.65 -11.91
C GLY A 102 3.24 19.59 -10.43
N GLN A 103 2.10 18.97 -10.09
CA GLN A 103 1.65 18.82 -8.71
C GLN A 103 2.46 17.73 -7.99
N PRO A 104 3.15 18.04 -6.87
CA PRO A 104 3.91 17.05 -6.13
C PRO A 104 3.02 15.95 -5.54
N GLY A 105 3.59 14.75 -5.41
CA GLY A 105 2.94 13.60 -4.79
C GLY A 105 2.75 13.73 -3.27
N PRO A 106 2.00 12.83 -2.61
CA PRO A 106 1.66 12.96 -1.19
C PRO A 106 2.87 13.07 -0.24
N ILE A 107 3.92 12.27 -0.46
CA ILE A 107 5.16 12.35 0.33
C ILE A 107 5.86 13.69 0.09
N GLU A 108 5.98 14.14 -1.16
CA GLU A 108 6.61 15.41 -1.51
C GLU A 108 5.87 16.59 -0.86
N GLN A 109 4.53 16.62 -0.99
CA GLN A 109 3.66 17.62 -0.38
C GLN A 109 3.80 17.65 1.14
N ALA A 110 3.82 16.49 1.79
CA ALA A 110 3.91 16.40 3.24
C ALA A 110 5.24 16.93 3.81
N MET A 111 6.29 17.00 3.00
CA MET A 111 7.59 17.56 3.40
C MET A 111 7.66 19.07 3.23
N LEU A 112 6.83 19.68 2.37
CA LEU A 112 6.84 21.11 2.13
C LEU A 112 6.55 21.89 3.42
N GLY A 113 7.35 22.91 3.70
CA GLY A 113 7.21 23.75 4.91
C GLY A 113 7.73 23.12 6.20
N THR A 114 8.36 21.94 6.16
CA THR A 114 8.95 21.32 7.35
C THR A 114 10.22 22.06 7.79
N THR A 115 10.27 22.48 9.05
CA THR A 115 11.50 23.02 9.66
C THR A 115 12.53 21.92 9.86
N VAL A 116 13.76 22.15 9.40
CA VAL A 116 14.91 21.27 9.60
C VAL A 116 15.93 22.00 10.47
N GLU A 117 16.08 21.57 11.72
CA GLU A 117 16.98 22.19 12.69
C GLU A 117 18.46 21.83 12.43
N ASP A 118 18.72 20.57 12.13
CA ASP A 118 20.05 20.03 11.82
C ASP A 118 20.05 19.46 10.39
N THR A 119 20.83 20.09 9.50
CA THR A 119 20.94 19.67 8.10
C THR A 119 21.80 18.43 7.91
N GLU A 120 22.73 18.15 8.83
CA GLU A 120 23.55 16.93 8.80
C GLU A 120 22.74 15.71 9.26
N ASN A 121 21.67 15.93 10.02
CA ASN A 121 20.74 14.89 10.45
C ASN A 121 19.26 15.34 10.36
N PRO A 122 18.67 15.35 9.15
CA PRO A 122 17.31 15.86 8.92
C PRO A 122 16.22 14.86 9.35
N PHE A 123 16.21 14.49 10.64
CA PHE A 123 15.32 13.46 11.19
C PHE A 123 13.83 13.79 11.02
N ALA A 124 13.45 15.07 10.98
CA ALA A 124 12.08 15.52 10.82
C ALA A 124 11.49 15.05 9.47
N LEU A 125 12.25 15.19 8.37
CA LEU A 125 11.86 14.66 7.06
C LEU A 125 11.74 13.14 7.09
N ALA A 126 12.69 12.50 7.77
CA ALA A 126 12.71 11.05 7.94
C ALA A 126 11.47 10.52 8.70
N ARG A 127 10.92 11.27 9.67
CA ARG A 127 9.66 10.96 10.37
C ARG A 127 8.44 11.09 9.45
N ILE A 128 8.41 12.11 8.60
CA ILE A 128 7.32 12.33 7.64
C ILE A 128 7.27 11.20 6.61
N VAL A 129 8.42 10.80 6.07
CA VAL A 129 8.50 9.69 5.10
C VAL A 129 8.11 8.36 5.77
N ARG A 130 8.65 8.06 6.96
CA ARG A 130 8.36 6.80 7.68
C ARG A 130 6.90 6.63 8.06
N SER A 131 6.18 7.73 8.32
CA SER A 131 4.75 7.66 8.62
C SER A 131 3.89 7.19 7.44
N PHE A 132 4.40 7.22 6.20
CA PHE A 132 3.75 6.60 5.04
C PHE A 132 4.05 5.10 4.91
N ASP A 133 4.97 4.55 5.72
CA ASP A 133 5.42 3.17 5.64
C ASP A 133 5.80 2.74 4.21
N PRO A 134 6.79 3.40 3.56
CA PRO A 134 7.10 3.16 2.17
C PRO A 134 7.69 1.76 1.95
N CYS A 135 7.09 1.01 1.03
CA CYS A 135 7.65 -0.24 0.51
C CYS A 135 8.22 0.01 -0.90
N ILE A 136 9.52 0.26 -1.01
CA ILE A 136 10.16 0.59 -2.30
C ILE A 136 10.14 -0.59 -3.27
N ALA A 137 10.30 -1.83 -2.77
CA ALA A 137 10.15 -3.04 -3.57
C ALA A 137 8.74 -3.17 -4.17
N CYS A 138 7.71 -2.71 -3.45
CA CYS A 138 6.34 -2.68 -3.97
C CYS A 138 6.19 -1.60 -5.05
N ALA A 139 6.75 -0.41 -4.81
CA ALA A 139 6.63 0.76 -5.68
C ALA A 139 7.28 0.56 -7.06
N VAL A 140 8.38 -0.18 -7.13
CA VAL A 140 9.15 -0.41 -8.36
C VAL A 140 9.25 -1.92 -8.63
N HIS A 141 8.25 -2.46 -9.32
CA HIS A 141 8.18 -3.87 -9.73
C HIS A 141 8.74 -4.05 -11.15
N LEU A 142 10.07 -3.94 -11.27
CA LEU A 142 10.78 -4.18 -12.53
C LEU A 142 10.99 -5.67 -12.74
N LEU A 143 10.23 -6.26 -13.67
CA LEU A 143 10.45 -7.59 -14.19
C LEU A 143 10.65 -7.51 -15.70
N GLU A 144 11.81 -7.94 -16.18
CA GLU A 144 12.10 -8.05 -17.62
C GLU A 144 11.91 -9.51 -18.05
N PRO A 145 10.97 -9.81 -18.96
CA PRO A 145 10.77 -11.17 -19.46
C PRO A 145 12.07 -11.74 -20.06
N GLY A 146 12.51 -12.90 -19.56
CA GLY A 146 13.73 -13.58 -20.04
C GLY A 146 15.03 -13.19 -19.34
N LYS A 147 15.04 -12.23 -18.41
CA LYS A 147 16.20 -11.96 -17.54
C LYS A 147 15.93 -12.42 -16.12
N SER A 148 16.90 -13.11 -15.52
CA SER A 148 16.81 -13.54 -14.13
C SER A 148 16.97 -12.35 -13.18
N VAL A 149 16.17 -12.31 -12.12
CA VAL A 149 16.35 -11.36 -11.01
C VAL A 149 17.71 -11.66 -10.38
N LYS A 150 18.57 -10.63 -10.24
CA LYS A 150 19.90 -10.79 -9.65
C LYS A 150 19.78 -11.41 -8.25
N LYS A 151 20.45 -12.55 -8.04
CA LYS A 151 20.55 -13.21 -6.73
C LYS A 151 21.69 -12.57 -5.95
N PHE A 152 21.38 -11.99 -4.80
CA PHE A 152 22.38 -11.50 -3.87
C PHE A 152 22.45 -12.45 -2.68
N ARG A 153 23.67 -12.86 -2.30
CA ARG A 153 23.93 -13.60 -1.06
C ARG A 153 24.37 -12.57 -0.02
N ILE A 154 23.60 -12.44 1.05
CA ILE A 154 24.03 -11.68 2.24
C ILE A 154 25.02 -12.59 2.98
N LEU A 155 26.24 -12.11 3.18
CA LEU A 155 27.27 -12.77 3.98
C LEU A 155 26.98 -12.59 5.47
#